data_AF-G3LVK3-F1
#
_entry.id   AF-G3LVK3-F1
#
_cell.length_a   1.000
_cell.length_b   1.000
_cell.length_c   1.000
_cell.angle_alpha   90.00
_cell.angle_beta   90.00
_cell.angle_gamma   90.00
#
_symmetry.space_group_name_H-M   'P 1'
#
loop_
_entity.id
_entity.type
_entity.pdbx_description
1 polymer ?
#
loop_
_entity_poly.entity_id
_entity_poly.type
_entity_poly.pdbx_seq_one_letter_code
_entity_poly.pdbx_strand_id
1 'polypeptide(L)'
;QQHAKPDVVKKDPDINMLNILVLGNILPVEYGTKKLKHLPYNHQHKYFFLIGPPLLIPLYFNMHILQTMYLQRDWVDFAWYLSYYARYLTCYVPYYGVLGSFVLLTFVRFMESHW
;
A
#
# COMPACT_ATOMS: atom_id res chain seq x y z
N GLN A 1 21.67 15.49 -3.17
CA GLN A 1 21.95 14.09 -3.59
C GLN A 1 22.18 13.25 -2.33
N GLN A 2 21.21 12.43 -1.95
CA GLN A 2 21.38 11.44 -0.89
C GLN A 2 21.96 10.16 -1.50
N HIS A 3 23.29 10.04 -1.55
CA HIS A 3 23.91 8.76 -1.89
C HIS A 3 24.04 7.92 -0.62
N ALA A 4 23.07 7.04 -0.38
CA ALA A 4 23.19 5.96 0.58
C ALA A 4 24.30 4.99 0.13
N LYS A 5 25.20 4.64 1.04
CA LYS A 5 26.24 3.61 0.82
C LYS A 5 25.56 2.24 0.67
N PRO A 6 25.93 1.41 -0.32
CA PRO A 6 25.25 0.15 -0.64
C PRO A 6 25.30 -0.91 0.49
N ASP A 7 26.18 -0.76 1.47
CA ASP A 7 26.42 -1.76 2.52
C ASP A 7 25.67 -1.52 3.84
N VAL A 8 24.86 -0.45 3.96
CA VAL A 8 24.15 -0.15 5.23
C VAL A 8 22.65 -0.16 5.02
N VAL A 9 22.10 -1.36 5.08
CA VAL A 9 20.67 -1.72 4.95
C VAL A 9 19.74 -0.95 5.89
N LYS A 10 20.24 -0.44 7.02
CA LYS A 10 19.42 0.13 8.11
C LYS A 10 19.43 1.67 8.18
N LYS A 11 20.01 2.35 7.19
CA LYS A 11 20.27 3.80 7.28
C LYS A 11 19.06 4.66 6.90
N ASP A 12 18.16 4.15 6.07
CA ASP A 12 17.01 4.92 5.60
C ASP A 12 15.72 4.44 6.32
N PRO A 13 14.98 5.34 6.98
CA PRO A 13 13.72 5.00 7.64
C PRO A 13 12.65 4.53 6.64
N ASP A 14 12.78 4.89 5.35
CA ASP A 14 11.93 4.41 4.25
C ASP A 14 12.18 2.92 3.92
N ILE A 15 13.34 2.39 4.33
CA ILE A 15 13.77 1.00 4.14
C ILE A 15 13.26 0.10 5.30
N ASN A 16 12.50 0.61 6.28
CA ASN A 16 11.86 -0.24 7.30
C ASN A 16 10.83 -1.25 6.71
N MET A 17 10.48 -1.13 5.43
CA MET A 17 9.72 -2.14 4.67
C MET A 17 10.47 -3.48 4.48
N LEU A 18 11.77 -3.56 4.80
CA LEU A 18 12.59 -4.77 4.68
C LEU A 18 12.05 -6.00 5.41
N ASN A 19 11.26 -5.81 6.47
CA ASN A 19 10.64 -6.94 7.17
C ASN A 19 9.57 -7.62 6.30
N ILE A 20 8.94 -6.87 5.40
CA ILE A 20 7.85 -7.33 4.51
C ILE A 20 8.40 -7.76 3.16
N LEU A 21 9.42 -7.05 2.63
CA LEU A 21 9.99 -7.29 1.32
C LEU A 21 11.51 -7.42 1.39
N VAL A 22 12.01 -8.61 1.10
CA VAL A 22 13.44 -8.87 0.98
C VAL A 22 13.84 -8.71 -0.48
N LEU A 23 14.67 -7.70 -0.79
CA LEU A 23 15.07 -7.34 -2.16
C LEU A 23 16.53 -7.65 -2.44
N GLY A 24 16.85 -8.02 -3.68
CA GLY A 24 18.22 -8.29 -4.11
C GLY A 24 18.78 -9.63 -3.63
N ASN A 25 20.09 -9.85 -3.81
CA ASN A 25 20.72 -11.16 -3.58
C ASN A 25 21.32 -11.31 -2.17
N ILE A 26 21.67 -10.21 -1.50
CA ILE A 26 22.42 -10.23 -0.23
C ILE A 26 21.46 -10.34 0.97
N LEU A 27 20.35 -9.60 0.93
CA LEU A 27 19.31 -9.55 1.96
C LEU A 27 18.64 -10.92 2.23
N PRO A 28 18.25 -11.72 1.21
CA PRO A 28 17.69 -13.05 1.45
C PRO A 28 18.67 -14.01 2.13
N VAL A 29 19.95 -13.93 1.75
CA VAL A 29 21.01 -14.76 2.33
C VAL A 29 21.22 -14.38 3.80
N GLU A 30 21.30 -13.09 4.12
CA GLU A 30 21.42 -12.64 5.51
C GLU A 30 20.21 -13.04 6.37
N TYR A 31 18.99 -12.87 5.87
CA TYR A 31 17.76 -13.25 6.61
C TYR A 31 17.66 -14.77 6.81
N GLY A 32 18.04 -15.56 5.80
CA GLY A 32 18.10 -17.01 5.89
C GLY A 32 19.16 -17.49 6.89
N THR A 33 20.34 -16.86 6.88
CA THR A 33 21.46 -17.19 7.78
C THR A 33 21.15 -16.82 9.24
N LYS A 34 20.51 -15.67 9.45
CA LYS A 34 20.05 -15.20 10.78
C LYS A 34 18.79 -15.91 11.28
N LYS A 35 18.19 -16.82 10.50
CA LYS A 35 16.94 -17.57 10.81
C LYS A 35 15.78 -16.67 11.27
N LEU A 36 15.68 -15.45 10.74
CA LEU A 36 14.59 -14.52 11.05
C LEU A 36 13.31 -14.97 10.32
N LYS A 37 12.46 -15.73 11.00
CA LYS A 37 11.20 -16.30 10.44
C LYS A 37 9.97 -15.44 10.75
N HIS A 38 9.88 -14.23 10.21
CA HIS A 38 8.65 -13.45 10.31
C HIS A 38 7.63 -13.81 9.20
N LEU A 39 8.10 -14.13 7.99
CA LEU A 39 7.28 -14.44 6.82
C LEU A 39 7.90 -15.57 5.98
N PRO A 40 7.09 -16.28 5.16
CA PRO A 40 7.59 -17.33 4.27
C PRO A 40 8.28 -16.76 3.01
N TYR A 41 9.49 -16.21 3.16
CA TYR A 41 10.21 -15.50 2.09
C TYR A 41 10.44 -16.31 0.79
N ASN A 42 10.45 -17.64 0.85
CA ASN A 42 10.56 -18.51 -0.34
C ASN A 42 9.36 -18.33 -1.31
N HIS A 43 8.20 -17.92 -0.80
CA HIS A 43 7.01 -17.65 -1.59
C HIS A 43 6.73 -16.14 -1.72
N GLN A 44 7.72 -15.29 -1.43
CA GLN A 44 7.58 -13.83 -1.51
C GLN A 44 7.05 -13.36 -2.85
N HIS A 45 7.53 -13.91 -3.95
CA HIS A 45 7.04 -13.57 -5.29
C HIS A 45 5.54 -13.87 -5.49
N LYS A 46 4.96 -14.84 -4.77
CA LYS A 46 3.54 -15.20 -4.89
C LYS A 46 2.63 -14.25 -4.11
N TYR A 47 2.94 -14.01 -2.84
CA TYR A 47 2.10 -13.14 -2.01
C TYR A 47 2.39 -11.66 -2.24
N PHE A 48 3.61 -11.29 -2.65
CA PHE A 48 3.93 -9.90 -2.96
C PHE A 48 3.10 -9.39 -4.13
N PHE A 49 2.92 -10.18 -5.19
CA PHE A 49 2.07 -9.79 -6.31
C PHE A 49 0.61 -9.61 -5.90
N LEU A 50 0.08 -10.54 -5.09
CA LEU A 50 -1.32 -10.51 -4.68
C LEU A 50 -1.64 -9.48 -3.59
N ILE A 51 -0.68 -9.12 -2.73
CA ILE A 51 -0.92 -8.33 -1.52
C ILE A 51 -0.17 -7.00 -1.57
N GLY A 52 1.02 -6.94 -2.17
CA GLY A 52 1.86 -5.74 -2.19
C GLY A 52 1.21 -4.56 -2.93
N PRO A 53 1.05 -4.62 -4.26
CA PRO A 53 0.40 -3.56 -5.04
C PRO A 53 -1.01 -3.17 -4.55
N PRO A 54 -1.96 -4.10 -4.29
CA PRO A 54 -3.33 -3.77 -3.83
C PRO A 54 -3.44 -3.12 -2.48
N LEU A 55 -2.52 -3.42 -1.58
CA LEU A 55 -2.63 -3.03 -0.18
C LEU A 55 -1.77 -1.80 0.09
N LEU A 56 -0.66 -1.66 -0.65
CA LEU A 56 0.19 -0.49 -0.59
C LEU A 56 -0.39 0.68 -1.41
N ILE A 57 -0.73 0.48 -2.69
CA ILE A 57 -1.05 1.62 -3.56
C ILE A 57 -2.43 2.23 -3.23
N PRO A 58 -3.53 1.48 -3.21
CA PRO A 58 -4.85 2.06 -2.99
C PRO A 58 -5.22 2.28 -1.53
N LEU A 59 -4.67 1.55 -0.57
CA LEU A 59 -5.03 1.70 0.84
C LEU A 59 -4.11 2.70 1.55
N TYR A 60 -2.80 2.49 1.48
CA TYR A 60 -1.84 3.37 2.15
C TYR A 60 -1.82 4.76 1.52
N PHE A 61 -1.76 4.90 0.19
CA PHE A 61 -1.76 6.25 -0.41
C PHE A 61 -3.08 6.97 -0.22
N ASN A 62 -4.24 6.31 -0.26
CA ASN A 62 -5.51 7.00 0.02
C ASN A 62 -5.55 7.55 1.45
N MET A 63 -5.10 6.76 2.44
CA MET A 63 -5.01 7.23 3.83
C MET A 63 -3.96 8.34 3.98
N HIS A 64 -2.83 8.24 3.28
CA HIS A 64 -1.78 9.25 3.30
C HIS A 64 -2.25 10.56 2.67
N ILE A 65 -2.93 10.52 1.52
CA ILE A 65 -3.53 11.68 0.84
C ILE A 65 -4.55 12.36 1.74
N LEU A 66 -5.42 11.58 2.40
CA LEU A 66 -6.37 12.10 3.39
C LEU A 66 -5.65 12.81 4.55
N GLN A 67 -4.58 12.20 5.05
CA GLN A 67 -3.78 12.76 6.13
C GLN A 67 -3.10 14.08 5.73
N THR A 68 -2.51 14.15 4.52
CA THR A 68 -1.87 15.36 4.02
C THR A 68 -2.89 16.46 3.75
N MET A 69 -4.02 16.16 3.12
CA MET A 69 -5.12 17.14 2.91
C MET A 69 -5.61 17.72 4.24
N TYR A 70 -5.75 16.89 5.27
CA TYR A 70 -6.15 17.33 6.60
C TYR A 70 -5.08 18.21 7.27
N LEU A 71 -3.79 17.82 7.19
CA LEU A 71 -2.67 18.57 7.76
C LEU A 71 -2.45 19.93 7.07
N GLN A 72 -2.57 19.96 5.74
CA GLN A 72 -2.37 21.14 4.91
C GLN A 72 -3.59 22.09 4.93
N ARG A 73 -4.73 21.63 5.46
CA ARG A 73 -6.01 22.37 5.53
C ARG A 73 -6.57 22.72 4.15
N ASP A 74 -6.38 21.84 3.18
CA ASP A 74 -6.92 21.99 1.83
C ASP A 74 -8.39 21.58 1.79
N TRP A 75 -9.24 22.43 2.36
CA TRP A 75 -10.68 22.15 2.54
C TRP A 75 -11.44 21.94 1.24
N VAL A 76 -11.03 22.62 0.16
CA VAL A 76 -11.67 22.50 -1.15
C VAL A 76 -11.43 21.10 -1.72
N ASP A 77 -10.18 20.63 -1.70
CA ASP A 77 -9.82 19.31 -2.19
C ASP A 77 -10.40 18.20 -1.31
N PHE A 78 -10.44 18.43 0.00
CA PHE A 78 -11.10 17.53 0.94
C PHE A 78 -12.61 17.41 0.66
N ALA A 79 -13.29 18.51 0.38
CA ALA A 79 -14.71 18.50 0.02
C ALA A 79 -14.96 17.75 -1.29
N TRP A 80 -14.11 17.96 -2.31
CA TRP A 80 -14.19 17.23 -3.57
C TRP A 80 -13.95 15.73 -3.37
N TYR A 81 -12.93 15.36 -2.59
CA TYR A 81 -12.66 13.98 -2.23
C TYR A 81 -13.88 13.35 -1.57
N LEU A 82 -14.45 13.98 -0.53
CA LEU A 82 -15.64 13.44 0.16
C LEU A 82 -16.86 13.34 -0.78
N SER A 83 -17.07 14.34 -1.64
CA SER A 83 -18.18 14.35 -2.59
C SER A 83 -18.10 13.20 -3.59
N TYR A 84 -16.90 12.81 -4.02
CA TYR A 84 -16.68 11.66 -4.89
C TYR A 84 -17.12 10.36 -4.21
N TYR A 85 -16.67 10.10 -2.98
CA TYR A 85 -17.05 8.89 -2.24
C TYR A 85 -18.54 8.89 -1.87
N ALA A 86 -19.10 10.05 -1.52
CA ALA A 86 -20.52 10.20 -1.26
C ALA A 86 -21.36 9.83 -2.50
N ARG A 87 -21.00 10.37 -3.67
CA ARG A 87 -21.64 10.03 -4.95
C ARG A 87 -21.48 8.55 -5.29
N TYR A 88 -20.30 7.98 -5.10
CA TYR A 88 -20.06 6.56 -5.32
C TYR A 88 -21.00 5.72 -4.44
N LEU A 89 -21.03 5.97 -3.14
CA LEU A 89 -21.88 5.21 -2.22
C LEU A 89 -23.36 5.38 -2.55
N THR A 90 -23.84 6.59 -2.82
CA THR A 90 -25.26 6.78 -3.19
C THR A 90 -25.63 6.09 -4.49
N CYS A 91 -24.72 6.04 -5.46
CA CYS A 91 -24.95 5.33 -6.71
C CYS A 91 -24.91 3.81 -6.56
N TYR A 92 -23.95 3.23 -5.82
CA TYR A 92 -23.72 1.79 -5.82
C TYR A 92 -24.38 1.04 -4.66
N VAL A 93 -24.63 1.69 -3.51
CA VAL A 93 -25.30 1.07 -2.35
C VAL A 93 -26.71 0.52 -2.68
N PRO A 94 -27.55 1.18 -3.49
CA PRO A 94 -28.86 0.63 -3.86
C PRO A 94 -28.77 -0.68 -4.65
N TYR A 95 -27.70 -0.88 -5.44
CA TYR A 95 -27.55 -2.05 -6.30
C TYR A 95 -26.83 -3.21 -5.60
N TYR A 96 -25.76 -2.92 -4.86
CA TYR A 96 -24.87 -3.93 -4.29
C TYR A 96 -24.93 -4.02 -2.76
N GLY A 97 -25.73 -3.17 -2.12
CA GLY A 97 -25.68 -2.96 -0.68
C GLY A 97 -24.39 -2.26 -0.24
N VAL A 98 -24.28 -1.96 1.05
CA VAL A 98 -23.10 -1.28 1.63
C VAL A 98 -21.85 -2.14 1.45
N LEU A 99 -21.92 -3.42 1.85
CA LEU A 99 -20.78 -4.33 1.77
C LEU A 99 -20.34 -4.59 0.32
N GLY A 100 -21.29 -4.84 -0.59
CA GLY A 100 -20.96 -5.07 -2.00
C GLY A 100 -20.35 -3.84 -2.68
N SER A 101 -20.79 -2.63 -2.31
CA SER A 101 -20.19 -1.39 -2.81
C SER A 101 -18.74 -1.21 -2.35
N PHE A 102 -18.42 -1.57 -1.11
CA PHE A 102 -17.04 -1.56 -0.61
C PHE A 102 -16.17 -2.60 -1.33
N VAL A 103 -16.68 -3.83 -1.52
CA VAL A 103 -15.96 -4.87 -2.25
C VAL A 103 -15.66 -4.44 -3.69
N LEU A 104 -16.65 -3.85 -4.38
CA LEU A 104 -16.49 -3.34 -5.74
C LEU A 104 -15.44 -2.22 -5.80
N LEU A 105 -15.45 -1.32 -4.82
CA LEU A 105 -14.47 -0.24 -4.71
C LEU A 105 -13.06 -0.82 -4.56
N THR A 106 -12.86 -1.75 -3.62
CA THR A 106 -11.55 -2.39 -3.40
C THR A 106 -11.08 -3.17 -4.62
N PHE A 107 -12.00 -3.85 -5.32
CA PHE A 107 -11.67 -4.61 -6.53
C PHE A 107 -11.22 -3.72 -7.69
N VAL A 108 -11.95 -2.64 -7.98
CA VAL A 108 -11.56 -1.68 -9.04
C VAL A 108 -10.19 -1.07 -8.73
N ARG A 109 -9.98 -0.68 -7.47
CA ARG A 109 -8.70 -0.14 -6.99
C ARG A 109 -7.55 -1.15 -7.07
N PHE A 110 -7.82 -2.43 -6.83
CA PHE A 110 -6.84 -3.49 -7.04
C PHE A 110 -6.44 -3.60 -8.52
N MET A 111 -7.40 -3.57 -9.44
CA MET A 111 -7.07 -3.58 -10.87
C MET A 111 -6.29 -2.34 -11.30
N GLU A 112 -6.65 -1.16 -10.78
CA GLU A 112 -5.91 0.10 -11.01
C GLU A 112 -4.44 -0.01 -10.56
N SER A 113 -4.16 -0.65 -9.42
CA SER A 113 -2.78 -0.82 -8.94
C SER A 113 -1.91 -1.78 -9.78
N HIS A 114 -2.51 -2.54 -10.70
CA HIS A 114 -1.81 -3.50 -11.57
C HIS A 114 -1.54 -2.97 -12.99
N TRP A 115 -2.17 -1.85 -13.38
CA TRP A 115 -1.99 -1.20 -14.68
C TRP A 115 -0.88 -0.14 -14.60
#